data_AF-A0A8S4AQ65-F1
#
_entry.id   AF-A0A8S4AQ65-F1
#
_cell.length_a   1.000
_cell.length_b   1.000
_cell.length_c   1.000
_cell.angle_alpha   90.00
_cell.angle_beta   90.00
_cell.angle_gamma   90.00
#
_symmetry.space_group_name_H-M   'P 1'
#
loop_
_entity.id
_entity.type
_entity.pdbx_description
1 polymer ?
#
loop_
_entity_poly.entity_id
_entity_poly.type
_entity_poly.pdbx_seq_one_letter_code
_entity_poly.pdbx_strand_id
1 'polypeptide(L)'
;MPKLITKLTVLLGIVHFSCGKIQRPDFDDTSEPEFYNPTWMASIPDHQPLSAVSIPGTHNTMAVYGGIYAECQTWTLADQLRAGIRYLDVRVRHVDGNLTIHHGVSYQKSHFGHVLEGVENFLQEHPSETVLMRLKEEFSETNNIYGAVVNYIENFARWDMLWHSRLVPTMGEARGKLIILQDFHGPDLGMRYGSLDIADDWKVYHRFFISTINGGVSMNTLRQQLLGTGNKYFSPTAVELVCLLPQG
;
A
#
# COMPACT_ATOMS: atom_id res chain seq x y z
N MET A 1 -38.83 24.91 -65.25
CA MET A 1 -38.24 26.11 -64.60
C MET A 1 -38.31 25.89 -63.09
N PRO A 2 -37.31 26.37 -62.34
CA PRO A 2 -36.40 25.62 -61.46
C PRO A 2 -37.04 25.18 -60.12
N LYS A 3 -36.50 24.22 -59.37
CA LYS A 3 -35.50 24.49 -58.31
C LYS A 3 -34.76 23.21 -57.91
N LEU A 4 -33.46 23.25 -58.15
CA LEU A 4 -32.45 22.36 -57.60
C LEU A 4 -32.34 22.64 -56.10
N ILE A 5 -32.72 21.68 -55.25
CA ILE A 5 -32.40 21.71 -53.81
C ILE A 5 -31.35 20.63 -53.58
N THR A 6 -30.10 21.08 -53.53
CA THR A 6 -28.95 20.30 -53.11
C THR A 6 -29.16 19.85 -51.66
N LYS A 7 -29.45 18.56 -51.45
CA LYS A 7 -29.38 17.97 -50.10
C LYS A 7 -27.90 17.75 -49.78
N LEU A 8 -27.35 18.67 -49.00
CA LEU A 8 -26.06 18.51 -48.34
C LEU A 8 -26.22 17.49 -47.21
N THR A 9 -25.88 16.23 -47.47
CA THR A 9 -25.80 15.22 -46.42
C THR A 9 -24.54 15.50 -45.60
N VAL A 10 -24.70 16.16 -44.45
CA VAL A 10 -23.64 16.27 -43.44
C VAL A 10 -23.50 14.88 -42.81
N LEU A 11 -22.49 14.13 -43.25
CA LEU A 11 -22.06 12.91 -42.59
C LEU A 11 -21.40 13.33 -41.27
N LEU A 12 -22.16 13.34 -40.18
CA LEU A 12 -21.61 13.50 -38.84
C LEU A 12 -20.84 12.20 -38.53
N GLY A 13 -19.57 12.15 -38.93
CA GLY A 13 -18.67 11.11 -38.48
C GLY A 13 -18.59 11.19 -36.96
N ILE A 14 -19.17 10.21 -36.28
CA ILE A 14 -18.88 9.98 -34.86
C ILE A 14 -17.42 9.54 -34.83
N VAL A 15 -16.52 10.52 -34.69
CA VAL A 15 -15.17 10.24 -34.21
C VAL A 15 -15.40 9.76 -32.78
N HIS A 16 -15.44 8.43 -32.61
CA HIS A 16 -15.19 7.83 -31.32
C HIS A 16 -13.80 8.32 -30.92
N PHE A 17 -13.74 9.43 -30.18
CA PHE A 17 -12.64 9.66 -29.26
C PHE A 17 -12.76 8.54 -28.23
N SER A 18 -12.15 7.39 -28.54
CA SER A 18 -11.59 6.57 -27.49
C SER A 18 -10.67 7.52 -26.73
N CYS A 19 -11.10 7.92 -25.53
CA CYS A 19 -10.23 8.56 -24.58
C CYS A 19 -9.21 7.49 -24.16
N GLY A 20 -8.23 7.24 -25.03
CA GLY A 20 -7.06 6.46 -24.68
C GLY A 20 -6.41 7.20 -23.53
N LYS A 21 -6.37 6.55 -22.36
CA LYS A 21 -5.60 7.04 -21.22
C LYS A 21 -4.16 7.24 -21.70
N ILE A 22 -3.64 8.46 -21.52
CA ILE A 22 -2.31 8.82 -21.98
C ILE A 22 -1.32 8.32 -20.93
N GLN A 23 -0.60 7.25 -21.25
CA GLN A 23 0.51 6.71 -20.46
C GLN A 23 1.60 7.77 -20.29
N ARG A 24 2.11 7.93 -19.06
CA ARG A 24 3.32 8.70 -18.80
C ARG A 24 4.19 7.98 -17.76
N PRO A 25 5.52 8.16 -17.76
CA PRO A 25 6.46 7.42 -16.90
C PRO A 25 6.31 7.66 -15.39
N ASP A 26 5.43 8.57 -14.98
CA ASP A 26 5.29 9.11 -13.63
C ASP A 26 4.07 8.58 -12.85
N PHE A 27 3.28 7.67 -13.42
CA PHE A 27 1.95 7.34 -12.90
C PHE A 27 1.41 6.01 -13.45
N ASP A 28 1.00 5.09 -12.57
CA ASP A 28 0.23 3.90 -12.96
C ASP A 28 -1.18 3.97 -12.36
N ASP A 29 -2.16 4.35 -13.21
CA ASP A 29 -3.61 4.38 -12.92
C ASP A 29 -4.38 3.31 -13.69
N THR A 30 -3.66 2.29 -14.13
CA THR A 30 -4.28 1.13 -14.75
C THR A 30 -4.95 0.28 -13.67
N SER A 31 -5.93 -0.51 -14.09
CA SER A 31 -6.63 -1.42 -13.18
C SER A 31 -5.75 -2.57 -12.67
N GLU A 32 -4.57 -2.79 -13.28
CA GLU A 32 -3.67 -3.90 -12.97
C GLU A 32 -2.21 -3.43 -13.09
N PRO A 33 -1.31 -3.74 -12.14
CA PRO A 33 0.08 -3.30 -12.20
C PRO A 33 0.79 -3.72 -13.51
N GLU A 34 1.53 -2.79 -14.12
CA GLU A 34 2.34 -3.10 -15.31
C GLU A 34 3.44 -4.14 -15.02
N PHE A 35 3.94 -4.15 -13.78
CA PHE A 35 5.04 -5.03 -13.35
C PHE A 35 4.69 -5.79 -12.07
N TYR A 36 5.02 -7.08 -12.07
CA TYR A 36 4.90 -7.94 -10.91
C TYR A 36 6.30 -8.35 -10.41
N ASN A 37 6.54 -8.19 -9.11
CA ASN A 37 7.75 -8.63 -8.44
C ASN A 37 7.41 -9.21 -7.05
N PRO A 38 6.68 -10.35 -6.98
CA PRO A 38 6.16 -10.88 -5.74
C PRO A 38 7.23 -11.52 -4.83
N THR A 39 8.47 -11.69 -5.27
CA THR A 39 9.51 -12.41 -4.52
C THR A 39 10.84 -11.63 -4.43
N TRP A 40 10.79 -10.31 -4.45
CA TRP A 40 12.00 -9.49 -4.53
C TRP A 40 12.86 -9.55 -3.26
N MET A 41 12.27 -9.84 -2.10
CA MET A 41 13.04 -9.96 -0.85
C MET A 41 13.84 -11.26 -0.78
N ALA A 42 13.56 -12.25 -1.65
CA ALA A 42 14.28 -13.52 -1.71
C ALA A 42 15.79 -13.36 -1.97
N SER A 43 16.22 -12.30 -2.67
CA SER A 43 17.64 -12.05 -2.96
C SER A 43 18.41 -11.37 -1.83
N ILE A 44 17.72 -10.89 -0.77
CA ILE A 44 18.36 -10.21 0.36
C ILE A 44 18.93 -11.26 1.31
N PRO A 45 20.17 -11.15 1.81
CA PRO A 45 20.72 -12.12 2.76
C PRO A 45 19.98 -12.15 4.09
N ASP A 46 19.80 -13.34 4.68
CA ASP A 46 19.02 -13.52 5.91
C ASP A 46 19.57 -12.76 7.13
N HIS A 47 20.89 -12.53 7.19
CA HIS A 47 21.52 -11.80 8.29
C HIS A 47 21.39 -10.27 8.16
N GLN A 48 20.91 -9.76 7.03
CA GLN A 48 20.68 -8.33 6.84
C GLN A 48 19.58 -7.89 7.81
N PRO A 49 19.76 -6.83 8.61
CA PRO A 49 18.69 -6.31 9.44
C PRO A 49 17.58 -5.71 8.54
N LEU A 50 16.31 -5.95 8.88
CA LEU A 50 15.18 -5.45 8.08
C LEU A 50 15.19 -3.91 7.98
N SER A 51 15.75 -3.23 8.98
CA SER A 51 15.98 -1.78 8.99
C SER A 51 16.86 -1.25 7.88
N ALA A 52 17.73 -2.08 7.31
CA ALA A 52 18.61 -1.70 6.21
C ALA A 52 17.98 -1.96 4.83
N VAL A 53 16.72 -2.39 4.77
CA VAL A 53 15.98 -2.64 3.54
C VAL A 53 15.05 -1.45 3.27
N SER A 54 15.09 -0.91 2.06
CA SER A 54 14.10 0.08 1.61
C SER A 54 12.85 -0.65 1.16
N ILE A 55 11.73 -0.43 1.85
CA ILE A 55 10.50 -1.20 1.66
C ILE A 55 9.44 -0.30 1.00
N PRO A 56 8.98 -0.60 -0.22
CA PRO A 56 7.88 0.14 -0.83
C PRO A 56 6.56 -0.18 -0.11
N GLY A 57 5.75 0.85 0.08
CA GLY A 57 4.53 0.84 0.86
C GLY A 57 3.38 1.57 0.18
N THR A 58 2.20 1.51 0.78
CA THR A 58 1.00 2.22 0.29
C THR A 58 0.27 2.94 1.41
N HIS A 59 -0.01 4.23 1.19
CA HIS A 59 -0.79 5.07 2.09
C HIS A 59 -2.28 4.69 2.01
N ASN A 60 -2.94 4.45 3.14
CA ASN A 60 -4.34 3.99 3.16
C ASN A 60 -4.56 2.82 2.15
N THR A 61 -3.81 1.74 2.30
CA THR A 61 -3.72 0.57 1.39
C THR A 61 -5.05 0.07 0.83
N MET A 62 -6.12 0.14 1.63
CA MET A 62 -7.43 -0.39 1.27
C MET A 62 -8.43 0.69 0.80
N ALA A 63 -7.96 1.93 0.62
CA ALA A 63 -8.80 3.06 0.24
C ALA A 63 -9.05 3.12 -1.27
N VAL A 64 -9.87 2.19 -1.77
CA VAL A 64 -10.24 2.05 -3.19
C VAL A 64 -11.64 2.64 -3.50
N TYR A 65 -12.33 3.21 -2.50
CA TYR A 65 -13.67 3.78 -2.64
C TYR A 65 -13.79 5.20 -2.06
N GLY A 66 -14.75 5.96 -2.60
CA GLY A 66 -15.09 7.31 -2.15
C GLY A 66 -14.55 8.42 -3.07
N GLY A 67 -14.00 8.05 -4.23
CA GLY A 67 -13.57 8.97 -5.28
C GLY A 67 -12.51 9.95 -4.80
N ILE A 68 -12.44 11.13 -5.42
CA ILE A 68 -11.38 12.12 -5.19
C ILE A 68 -11.17 12.55 -3.72
N TYR A 69 -12.11 12.28 -2.83
CA TYR A 69 -12.05 12.68 -1.42
C TYR A 69 -11.50 11.60 -0.50
N ALA A 70 -11.54 10.33 -0.90
CA ALA A 70 -11.18 9.22 -0.02
C ALA A 70 -10.50 8.04 -0.72
N GLU A 71 -10.47 8.00 -2.05
CA GLU A 71 -9.72 7.01 -2.80
C GLU A 71 -8.23 7.40 -2.81
N CYS A 72 -7.37 6.45 -2.51
CA CYS A 72 -5.91 6.58 -2.55
C CYS A 72 -5.25 5.45 -3.33
N GLN A 73 -6.01 4.42 -3.71
CA GLN A 73 -5.48 3.19 -4.30
C GLN A 73 -6.35 2.74 -5.46
N THR A 74 -5.72 2.40 -6.58
CA THR A 74 -6.41 1.84 -7.77
C THR A 74 -6.34 0.32 -7.78
N TRP A 75 -5.34 -0.26 -7.12
CA TRP A 75 -5.09 -1.70 -7.10
C TRP A 75 -5.70 -2.39 -5.89
N THR A 76 -6.11 -3.64 -6.07
CA THR A 76 -6.49 -4.51 -4.94
C THR A 76 -5.27 -4.80 -4.06
N LEU A 77 -5.50 -5.22 -2.81
CA LEU A 77 -4.40 -5.65 -1.93
C LEU A 77 -3.52 -6.73 -2.57
N ALA A 78 -4.14 -7.70 -3.25
CA ALA A 78 -3.41 -8.78 -3.91
C ALA A 78 -2.49 -8.24 -5.02
N ASP A 79 -2.96 -7.27 -5.79
CA ASP A 79 -2.19 -6.66 -6.88
C ASP A 79 -1.06 -5.78 -6.35
N GLN A 80 -1.31 -5.01 -5.28
CA GLN A 80 -0.26 -4.25 -4.58
C GLN A 80 0.86 -5.18 -4.10
N LEU A 81 0.52 -6.29 -3.43
CA LEU A 81 1.49 -7.28 -2.96
C LEU A 81 2.25 -7.93 -4.12
N ARG A 82 1.57 -8.32 -5.21
CA ARG A 82 2.24 -8.88 -6.39
C ARG A 82 3.13 -7.87 -7.11
N ALA A 83 2.78 -6.58 -7.08
CA ALA A 83 3.59 -5.49 -7.64
C ALA A 83 4.88 -5.22 -6.82
N GLY A 84 4.96 -5.73 -5.59
CA GLY A 84 6.14 -5.64 -4.74
C GLY A 84 5.95 -4.79 -3.48
N ILE A 85 4.74 -4.26 -3.22
CA ILE A 85 4.43 -3.54 -1.98
C ILE A 85 4.56 -4.48 -0.78
N ARG A 86 5.26 -4.04 0.26
CA ARG A 86 5.50 -4.82 1.49
C ARG A 86 5.24 -4.02 2.76
N TYR A 87 4.87 -2.74 2.65
CA TYR A 87 4.39 -1.93 3.76
C TYR A 87 2.95 -1.48 3.51
N LEU A 88 2.05 -1.77 4.45
CA LEU A 88 0.63 -1.46 4.33
C LEU A 88 0.21 -0.49 5.44
N ASP A 89 -0.21 0.72 5.08
CA ASP A 89 -0.96 1.60 5.99
C ASP A 89 -2.43 1.16 6.03
N VAL A 90 -2.83 0.49 7.11
CA VAL A 90 -4.16 -0.08 7.31
C VAL A 90 -4.87 0.66 8.44
N ARG A 91 -5.99 1.28 8.09
CA ARG A 91 -6.73 2.13 9.02
C ARG A 91 -8.13 1.58 9.26
N VAL A 92 -8.41 1.33 10.53
CA VAL A 92 -9.63 0.67 10.99
C VAL A 92 -10.49 1.62 11.82
N ARG A 93 -11.80 1.37 11.79
CA ARG A 93 -12.76 1.92 12.74
C ARG A 93 -13.49 0.78 13.41
N HIS A 94 -13.63 0.87 14.74
CA HIS A 94 -14.44 -0.07 15.49
C HIS A 94 -15.91 0.32 15.40
N VAL A 95 -16.73 -0.51 14.75
CA VAL A 95 -18.17 -0.28 14.54
C VAL A 95 -18.91 -1.56 14.87
N ASP A 96 -19.81 -1.51 15.86
CA ASP A 96 -20.66 -2.63 16.27
C ASP A 96 -19.89 -3.96 16.48
N GLY A 97 -18.73 -3.90 17.15
CA GLY A 97 -17.89 -5.07 17.41
C GLY A 97 -16.98 -5.50 16.26
N ASN A 98 -17.04 -4.82 15.11
CA ASN A 98 -16.25 -5.13 13.92
C ASN A 98 -15.16 -4.08 13.67
N LEU A 99 -14.03 -4.51 13.12
CA LEU A 99 -12.97 -3.63 12.62
C LEU A 99 -13.14 -3.44 11.11
N THR A 100 -13.75 -2.31 10.75
CA THR A 100 -14.03 -1.93 9.37
C THR A 100 -12.94 -1.02 8.81
N ILE A 101 -12.64 -1.11 7.52
CA ILE A 101 -11.64 -0.25 6.88
C ILE A 101 -12.26 1.10 6.53
N HIS A 102 -11.56 2.17 6.90
CA HIS A 102 -11.99 3.54 6.65
C HIS A 102 -10.86 4.43 6.14
N HIS A 103 -11.24 5.45 5.38
CA HIS A 103 -10.42 6.65 5.15
C HIS A 103 -11.28 7.87 5.48
N GLY A 104 -10.94 8.55 6.56
CA GLY A 104 -11.84 9.46 7.26
C GLY A 104 -13.20 8.81 7.49
N VAL A 105 -14.27 9.52 7.13
CA VAL A 105 -15.65 9.06 7.34
C VAL A 105 -16.08 8.02 6.31
N SER A 106 -15.28 7.79 5.27
CA SER A 106 -15.62 6.93 4.15
C SER A 106 -15.33 5.46 4.46
N TYR A 107 -16.39 4.64 4.52
CA TYR A 107 -16.27 3.19 4.61
C TYR A 107 -15.76 2.60 3.30
N GLN A 108 -14.68 1.81 3.37
CA GLN A 108 -13.99 1.26 2.20
C GLN A 108 -14.54 -0.12 1.79
N LYS A 109 -15.75 -0.48 2.21
CA LYS A 109 -16.43 -1.74 1.86
C LYS A 109 -15.60 -2.99 2.16
N SER A 110 -14.72 -2.91 3.15
CA SER A 110 -13.87 -4.00 3.58
C SER A 110 -13.67 -3.96 5.10
N HIS A 111 -13.21 -5.06 5.67
CA HIS A 111 -12.93 -5.20 7.09
C HIS A 111 -11.53 -5.77 7.29
N PHE A 112 -11.02 -5.67 8.52
CA PHE A 112 -9.64 -6.05 8.84
C PHE A 112 -9.35 -7.52 8.54
N GLY A 113 -10.34 -8.41 8.70
CA GLY A 113 -10.23 -9.83 8.37
C GLY A 113 -9.81 -10.08 6.91
N HIS A 114 -10.43 -9.40 5.95
CA HIS A 114 -10.03 -9.49 4.54
C HIS A 114 -8.58 -9.09 4.29
N VAL A 115 -8.05 -8.13 5.05
CA VAL A 115 -6.64 -7.70 4.93
C VAL A 115 -5.72 -8.79 5.46
N LEU A 116 -6.06 -9.36 6.63
CA LEU A 116 -5.32 -10.46 7.24
C LEU A 116 -5.26 -11.69 6.34
N GLU A 117 -6.40 -12.12 5.80
CA GLU A 117 -6.50 -13.24 4.85
C GLU A 117 -5.67 -12.98 3.58
N GLY A 118 -5.75 -11.77 3.02
CA GLY A 118 -4.98 -11.38 1.84
C GLY A 118 -3.47 -11.44 2.08
N VAL A 119 -3.01 -10.96 3.24
CA VAL A 119 -1.60 -11.02 3.64
C VAL A 119 -1.16 -12.46 3.94
N GLU A 120 -1.99 -13.24 4.64
CA GLU A 120 -1.69 -14.63 4.93
C GLU A 120 -1.53 -15.44 3.64
N ASN A 121 -2.49 -15.36 2.72
CA ASN A 121 -2.42 -16.05 1.44
C ASN A 121 -1.15 -15.69 0.68
N PHE A 122 -0.80 -14.38 0.65
CA PHE A 122 0.41 -13.92 0.00
C PHE A 122 1.69 -14.49 0.64
N LEU A 123 1.80 -14.47 1.97
CA LEU A 123 2.97 -15.00 2.68
C LEU A 123 3.08 -16.52 2.61
N GLN A 124 1.96 -17.23 2.47
CA GLN A 124 1.96 -18.67 2.19
C GLN A 124 2.46 -18.98 0.78
N GLU A 125 2.05 -18.20 -0.22
CA GLU A 125 2.51 -18.34 -1.61
C GLU A 125 3.97 -17.89 -1.79
N HIS A 126 4.42 -16.91 -1.01
CA HIS A 126 5.74 -16.28 -1.11
C HIS A 126 6.45 -16.24 0.25
N PRO A 127 6.88 -17.39 0.80
CA PRO A 127 7.46 -17.48 2.15
C PRO A 127 8.82 -16.78 2.28
N SER A 128 9.43 -16.35 1.17
CA SER A 128 10.64 -15.52 1.19
C SER A 128 10.36 -14.06 1.58
N GLU A 129 9.11 -13.64 1.62
CA GLU A 129 8.73 -12.24 1.84
C GLU A 129 8.32 -11.99 3.28
N THR A 130 8.23 -10.72 3.67
CA THR A 130 7.64 -10.27 4.93
C THR A 130 6.75 -9.06 4.65
N VAL A 131 5.67 -8.89 5.41
CA VAL A 131 4.78 -7.74 5.26
C VAL A 131 4.78 -6.94 6.55
N LEU A 132 5.01 -5.63 6.43
CA LEU A 132 4.84 -4.68 7.51
C LEU A 132 3.46 -4.05 7.38
N MET A 133 2.75 -3.94 8.49
CA MET A 133 1.42 -3.35 8.51
C MET A 133 1.34 -2.34 9.64
N ARG A 134 1.29 -1.06 9.28
CA ARG A 134 0.81 -0.05 10.22
C ARG A 134 -0.66 -0.28 10.44
N LEU A 135 -1.03 -0.54 11.69
CA LEU A 135 -2.43 -0.64 12.09
C LEU A 135 -2.77 0.55 12.96
N LYS A 136 -3.71 1.38 12.49
CA LYS A 136 -4.12 2.62 13.14
C LYS A 136 -5.63 2.69 13.25
N GLU A 137 -6.13 3.27 14.33
CA GLU A 137 -7.53 3.67 14.45
C GLU A 137 -7.77 5.00 13.70
N GLU A 138 -8.58 4.99 12.63
CA GLU A 138 -8.84 6.17 11.78
C GLU A 138 -9.69 7.23 12.49
N PHE A 139 -10.68 6.76 13.26
CA PHE A 139 -11.44 7.56 14.21
C PHE A 139 -11.60 6.78 15.49
N SER A 140 -11.14 7.38 16.57
CA SER A 140 -11.28 6.78 17.89
C SER A 140 -12.68 7.02 18.44
N GLU A 141 -13.43 5.94 18.55
CA GLU A 141 -14.68 5.91 19.31
C GLU A 141 -14.47 5.28 20.69
N THR A 142 -13.57 4.28 20.78
CA THR A 142 -13.34 3.52 22.00
C THR A 142 -11.95 3.78 22.62
N ASN A 143 -11.00 4.36 21.88
CA ASN A 143 -9.57 4.47 22.24
C ASN A 143 -8.90 3.13 22.60
N ASN A 144 -9.56 2.01 22.33
CA ASN A 144 -9.08 0.68 22.68
C ASN A 144 -9.67 -0.32 21.68
N ILE A 145 -8.84 -0.67 20.70
CA ILE A 145 -9.15 -1.69 19.69
C ILE A 145 -8.34 -2.98 19.90
N TYR A 146 -7.47 -3.05 20.91
CA TYR A 146 -6.53 -4.17 21.08
C TYR A 146 -7.25 -5.52 21.14
N GLY A 147 -8.29 -5.64 21.98
CA GLY A 147 -9.04 -6.90 22.11
C GLY A 147 -9.72 -7.32 20.80
N ALA A 148 -10.24 -6.34 20.04
CA ALA A 148 -10.82 -6.61 18.73
C ALA A 148 -9.74 -7.04 17.73
N VAL A 149 -8.58 -6.38 17.72
CA VAL A 149 -7.46 -6.75 16.83
C VAL A 149 -6.99 -8.18 17.09
N VAL A 150 -6.78 -8.56 18.36
CA VAL A 150 -6.41 -9.92 18.75
C VAL A 150 -7.45 -10.94 18.28
N ASN A 151 -8.73 -10.67 18.52
CA ASN A 151 -9.83 -11.53 18.08
C ASN A 151 -9.84 -11.71 16.55
N TYR A 152 -9.64 -10.63 15.79
CA TYR A 152 -9.54 -10.72 14.33
C TYR A 152 -8.34 -11.56 13.89
N ILE A 153 -7.18 -11.41 14.54
CA ILE A 153 -6.01 -12.23 14.20
C ILE A 153 -6.29 -13.70 14.48
N GLU A 154 -6.89 -14.06 15.60
CA GLU A 154 -7.22 -15.45 15.92
C GLU A 154 -8.21 -16.08 14.93
N ASN A 155 -9.10 -15.28 14.33
CA ASN A 155 -10.13 -15.78 13.42
C ASN A 155 -9.75 -15.73 11.93
N PHE A 156 -8.86 -14.83 11.53
CA PHE A 156 -8.57 -14.55 10.11
C PHE A 156 -7.09 -14.70 9.73
N ALA A 157 -6.22 -15.02 10.69
CA ALA A 157 -4.81 -15.28 10.46
C ALA A 157 -4.31 -16.39 11.39
N ARG A 158 -3.13 -16.95 11.11
CA ARG A 158 -2.45 -17.79 12.08
C ARG A 158 -1.62 -16.94 13.05
N TRP A 159 -1.78 -17.18 14.35
CA TRP A 159 -1.05 -16.46 15.40
C TRP A 159 0.47 -16.56 15.27
N ASP A 160 0.98 -17.70 14.77
CA ASP A 160 2.41 -17.93 14.53
C ASP A 160 2.96 -17.17 13.31
N MET A 161 2.10 -16.64 12.45
CA MET A 161 2.49 -15.74 11.35
C MET A 161 2.95 -14.37 11.86
N LEU A 162 2.57 -13.97 13.07
CA LEU A 162 2.93 -12.65 13.59
C LEU A 162 4.37 -12.61 14.14
N TRP A 163 5.03 -11.47 13.95
CA TRP A 163 6.23 -11.11 14.68
C TRP A 163 5.85 -10.43 16.01
N HIS A 164 6.05 -11.14 17.11
CA HIS A 164 5.60 -10.73 18.46
C HIS A 164 6.63 -9.90 19.25
N SER A 165 7.77 -9.54 18.64
CA SER A 165 8.83 -8.79 19.31
C SER A 165 8.77 -7.30 18.95
N ARG A 166 9.21 -6.46 19.89
CA ARG A 166 9.42 -5.03 19.67
C ARG A 166 10.70 -4.72 18.89
N LEU A 167 11.61 -5.69 18.81
CA LEU A 167 12.90 -5.51 18.15
C LEU A 167 12.75 -5.66 16.64
N VAL A 168 13.57 -4.91 15.90
CA VAL A 168 13.67 -5.05 14.45
C VAL A 168 14.28 -6.42 14.13
N PRO A 169 13.59 -7.28 13.38
CA PRO A 169 14.13 -8.59 13.01
C PRO A 169 15.22 -8.46 11.94
N THR A 170 16.03 -9.51 11.83
CA THR A 170 16.77 -9.78 10.60
C THR A 170 15.83 -10.23 9.48
N MET A 171 16.29 -10.17 8.23
CA MET A 171 15.51 -10.68 7.10
C MET A 171 15.09 -12.13 7.31
N GLY A 172 15.99 -13.01 7.75
CA GLY A 172 15.69 -14.42 8.00
C GLY A 172 14.59 -14.65 9.05
N GLU A 173 14.57 -13.83 10.10
CA GLU A 173 13.52 -13.88 11.14
C GLU A 173 12.17 -13.31 10.64
N ALA A 174 12.22 -12.34 9.72
CA ALA A 174 11.04 -11.67 9.20
C ALA A 174 10.31 -12.49 8.11
N ARG A 175 11.01 -13.37 7.40
CA ARG A 175 10.43 -14.18 6.30
C ARG A 175 9.22 -14.98 6.76
N GLY A 176 8.16 -14.93 5.95
CA GLY A 176 6.87 -15.56 6.24
C GLY A 176 6.11 -14.93 7.41
N LYS A 177 6.56 -13.76 7.91
CA LYS A 177 5.91 -13.06 9.02
C LYS A 177 5.17 -11.80 8.58
N LEU A 178 4.05 -11.57 9.26
CA LEU A 178 3.39 -10.27 9.34
C LEU A 178 3.93 -9.52 10.56
N ILE A 179 4.50 -8.35 10.33
CA ILE A 179 5.01 -7.46 11.37
C ILE A 179 4.01 -6.32 11.55
N ILE A 180 3.25 -6.36 12.65
CA ILE A 180 2.34 -5.28 13.00
C ILE A 180 3.15 -4.11 13.59
N LEU A 181 3.03 -2.96 12.95
CA LEU A 181 3.46 -1.67 13.47
C LEU A 181 2.26 -1.03 14.18
N GLN A 182 2.21 -1.25 15.47
CA GLN A 182 1.09 -0.87 16.32
C GLN A 182 1.04 0.64 16.52
N ASP A 183 0.01 1.28 15.95
CA ASP A 183 -0.34 2.70 16.10
C ASP A 183 -1.71 2.83 16.82
N PHE A 184 -1.86 2.09 17.92
CA PHE A 184 -3.01 2.10 18.82
C PHE A 184 -2.62 1.66 20.24
N HIS A 185 -3.44 2.03 21.23
CA HIS A 185 -3.20 1.71 22.64
C HIS A 185 -3.48 0.22 22.97
N GLY A 186 -2.78 -0.31 23.96
CA GLY A 186 -2.95 -1.70 24.45
C GLY A 186 -1.60 -2.36 24.70
N PRO A 187 -1.57 -3.64 25.10
CA PRO A 187 -0.36 -4.45 25.12
C PRO A 187 0.31 -4.55 23.75
N ASP A 188 1.54 -5.03 23.72
CA ASP A 188 2.34 -5.12 22.51
C ASP A 188 2.04 -6.40 21.76
N LEU A 189 1.60 -6.21 20.52
CA LEU A 189 1.35 -7.29 19.57
C LEU A 189 2.48 -7.44 18.54
N GLY A 190 3.30 -6.40 18.41
CA GLY A 190 4.44 -6.32 17.50
C GLY A 190 5.31 -5.13 17.84
N MET A 191 5.80 -4.42 16.83
CA MET A 191 6.60 -3.21 17.02
C MET A 191 5.71 -1.99 17.19
N ARG A 192 6.14 -0.99 17.96
CA ARG A 192 5.41 0.27 18.09
C ARG A 192 5.70 1.15 16.88
N TYR A 193 4.66 1.70 16.26
CA TYR A 193 4.85 2.61 15.12
C TYR A 193 5.72 3.82 15.50
N GLY A 194 5.44 4.44 16.65
CA GLY A 194 6.20 5.60 17.15
C GLY A 194 7.62 5.30 17.62
N SER A 195 8.07 4.04 17.64
CA SER A 195 9.46 3.69 17.95
C SER A 195 10.33 3.53 16.69
N LEU A 196 9.86 4.02 15.54
CA LEU A 196 10.53 3.93 14.25
C LEU A 196 10.63 5.33 13.66
N ASP A 197 11.78 5.69 13.06
CA ASP A 197 11.82 6.87 12.20
C ASP A 197 11.34 6.45 10.81
N ILE A 198 10.19 6.98 10.42
CA ILE A 198 9.54 6.67 9.15
C ILE A 198 9.58 7.92 8.30
N ALA A 199 10.12 7.79 7.08
CA ALA A 199 10.05 8.84 6.07
C ALA A 199 8.67 8.81 5.42
N ASP A 200 7.66 9.37 6.08
CA ASP A 200 6.27 9.43 5.64
C ASP A 200 6.00 10.66 4.74
N ASP A 201 6.82 10.85 3.70
CA ASP A 201 6.57 11.91 2.73
C ASP A 201 5.50 11.47 1.72
N TRP A 202 4.23 11.50 2.11
CA TRP A 202 3.10 11.27 1.19
C TRP A 202 2.91 12.43 0.20
N LYS A 203 3.66 13.52 0.39
CA LYS A 203 3.79 14.64 -0.55
C LYS A 203 5.22 14.72 -1.07
N VAL A 204 5.71 13.69 -1.76
CA VAL A 204 7.04 13.78 -2.38
C VAL A 204 7.08 14.90 -3.42
N TYR A 205 7.38 16.11 -2.95
CA TYR A 205 7.68 17.27 -3.77
C TYR A 205 9.13 17.15 -4.20
N HIS A 206 9.38 16.43 -5.29
CA HIS A 206 10.53 16.56 -6.21
C HIS A 206 11.96 16.69 -5.70
N ARG A 207 12.26 16.66 -4.40
CA ARG A 207 13.61 16.98 -3.95
C ARG A 207 13.86 16.44 -2.55
N PHE A 208 14.94 15.65 -2.49
CA PHE A 208 15.62 15.08 -1.31
C PHE A 208 15.10 13.73 -0.82
N PHE A 209 15.77 12.65 -1.24
CA PHE A 209 16.58 11.80 -0.35
C PHE A 209 17.40 10.83 -1.21
N ILE A 210 18.63 11.24 -1.55
CA ILE A 210 19.67 10.36 -2.11
C ILE A 210 20.89 10.54 -1.21
N SER A 211 21.15 9.57 -0.35
CA SER A 211 22.52 9.16 -0.01
C SER A 211 22.51 7.86 0.79
N THR A 212 23.01 6.79 0.13
CA THR A 212 23.84 5.70 0.68
C THR A 212 23.18 4.82 1.75
N ILE A 213 23.02 3.50 1.58
CA ILE A 213 24.09 2.49 1.78
C ILE A 213 24.01 1.32 0.77
N ASN A 214 25.21 0.85 0.41
CA ASN A 214 25.62 -0.06 -0.64
C ASN A 214 25.03 -1.48 -0.63
N GLY A 215 24.77 -1.99 -1.84
CA GLY A 215 24.95 -3.40 -2.17
C GLY A 215 23.75 -4.10 -2.80
N GLY A 216 23.50 -3.88 -4.09
CA GLY A 216 22.95 -4.96 -4.92
C GLY A 216 21.60 -4.78 -5.62
N VAL A 217 21.00 -3.58 -5.67
CA VAL A 217 20.03 -3.23 -6.73
C VAL A 217 20.31 -1.79 -7.15
N SER A 218 20.50 -1.56 -8.45
CA SER A 218 20.69 -0.21 -8.98
C SER A 218 19.44 0.63 -8.71
N MET A 219 19.53 1.57 -7.77
CA MET A 219 18.50 2.56 -7.44
C MET A 219 18.05 3.40 -8.65
N ASN A 220 18.71 3.31 -9.80
CA ASN A 220 18.28 3.97 -11.03
C ASN A 220 17.02 3.35 -11.65
N THR A 221 16.71 2.08 -11.36
CA THR A 221 15.47 1.43 -11.86
C THR A 221 14.26 1.89 -11.05
N LEU A 222 14.37 1.93 -9.71
CA LEU A 222 13.32 2.49 -8.82
C LEU A 222 13.16 4.00 -8.95
N ARG A 223 14.24 4.73 -9.29
CA ARG A 223 14.20 6.20 -9.53
C ARG A 223 13.41 6.60 -10.78
N GLN A 224 13.37 5.75 -11.82
CA GLN A 224 12.51 6.00 -12.99
C GLN A 224 11.05 5.58 -12.75
N GLN A 225 10.78 4.69 -11.78
CA GLN A 225 9.45 4.18 -11.50
C GLN A 225 8.60 5.06 -10.57
N LEU A 226 9.17 6.02 -9.83
CA LEU A 226 8.44 6.68 -8.73
C LEU A 226 8.39 8.22 -8.73
N LEU A 227 9.17 8.95 -9.53
CA LEU A 227 9.27 10.43 -9.38
C LEU A 227 9.36 11.18 -10.71
N GLY A 228 8.24 11.70 -11.21
CA GLY A 228 8.16 12.63 -12.36
C GLY A 228 7.24 13.84 -12.11
N THR A 229 7.56 14.98 -12.72
CA THR A 229 7.03 16.31 -12.40
C THR A 229 5.67 16.62 -13.01
N GLY A 230 4.61 16.72 -12.20
CA GLY A 230 3.30 17.15 -12.71
C GLY A 230 2.23 17.37 -11.64
N ASN A 231 1.41 18.40 -11.83
CA ASN A 231 0.35 18.83 -10.93
C ASN A 231 -1.01 18.25 -11.41
N LYS A 232 -1.74 17.62 -10.47
CA LYS A 232 -3.22 17.65 -10.28
C LYS A 232 -4.19 16.81 -11.16
N TYR A 233 -5.03 16.04 -10.42
CA TYR A 233 -6.43 15.62 -10.66
C TYR A 233 -6.78 14.24 -11.25
N PHE A 234 -6.22 13.12 -10.76
CA PHE A 234 -6.88 11.80 -10.71
C PHE A 234 -6.21 11.02 -9.55
N SER A 235 -6.87 10.04 -8.89
CA SER A 235 -6.32 9.34 -7.71
C SER A 235 -5.45 8.13 -8.12
N PRO A 236 -4.11 8.24 -8.19
CA PRO A 236 -3.25 7.06 -8.32
C PRO A 236 -3.14 6.31 -6.99
N THR A 237 -2.65 5.08 -7.08
CA THR A 237 -1.98 4.36 -5.98
C THR A 237 -0.93 5.26 -5.31
N ALA A 238 -1.20 5.69 -4.08
CA ALA A 238 -0.28 6.48 -3.27
C ALA A 238 0.79 5.57 -2.65
N VAL A 239 2.02 5.66 -3.15
CA VAL A 239 3.16 4.84 -2.70
C VAL A 239 4.00 5.58 -1.66
N GLU A 240 4.42 4.85 -0.62
CA GLU A 240 5.30 5.31 0.45
C GLU A 240 6.61 4.53 0.42
N LEU A 241 7.70 5.09 0.95
CA LEU A 241 8.94 4.35 1.15
C LEU A 241 9.26 4.31 2.63
N VAL A 242 9.34 3.11 3.19
CA VAL A 242 9.61 2.93 4.62
C VAL A 242 11.04 2.48 4.84
N CYS A 243 11.74 3.26 5.64
CA CYS A 243 12.99 2.89 6.30
C CYS A 243 12.66 2.66 7.78
N LEU A 244 13.12 1.57 8.39
CA LEU A 244 12.97 1.37 9.83
C LEU A 244 14.27 1.81 10.49
N LEU A 245 14.39 3.02 11.03
CA LEU A 245 15.60 3.35 11.79
C LEU A 245 15.47 2.82 13.23
N PRO A 246 16.50 2.14 13.78
CA PRO A 246 16.54 1.84 15.21
C PRO A 246 16.59 3.15 16.00
N GLN A 247 15.73 3.31 17.00
CA GLN A 247 15.87 4.36 18.00
C GLN A 247 17.18 4.11 18.77
N GLY A 248 18.05 5.13 18.82
CA GLY A 248 19.31 5.11 19.56
C GLY A 248 19.16 5.16 21.06
#